data_AF-A0AAD9G3V2-F1
#
_entry.id   AF-A0AAD9G3V2-F1
#
_cell.length_a   1.000
_cell.length_b   1.000
_cell.length_c   1.000
_cell.angle_alpha   90.00
_cell.angle_beta   90.00
_cell.angle_gamma   90.00
#
_symmetry.space_group_name_H-M   'P 1'
#
loop_
_entity.id
_entity.type
_entity.pdbx_description
1 polymer ?
#
loop_
_entity_poly.entity_id
_entity_poly.type
_entity_poly.pdbx_seq_one_letter_code
_entity_poly.pdbx_strand_id
1 'polypeptide(L)'
;MDTAASHGQLEMVKWLHDNRTEGCTVEAMDWAAERGHFEVVKWLHENRTEGCTIDAMTSAACNGHLDVAQWLHENRSEGCSEHTYQFAVRKCQFEVAQWLDANRYSNNFINAL
;
A
#
# COMPACT_ATOMS: atom_id res chain seq x y z
N MET A 1 2.76 17.10 1.54
CA MET A 1 1.56 16.26 1.74
C MET A 1 1.92 14.91 2.36
N ASP A 2 3.12 14.39 2.10
CA ASP A 2 3.64 13.10 2.59
C ASP A 2 3.46 12.90 4.10
N THR A 3 3.80 13.90 4.92
CA THR A 3 3.62 13.84 6.37
C THR A 3 2.16 13.77 6.79
N ALA A 4 1.25 14.46 6.09
CA ALA A 4 -0.18 14.38 6.40
C ALA A 4 -0.72 12.98 6.06
N ALA A 5 -0.27 12.41 4.95
CA ALA A 5 -0.63 11.06 4.53
C ALA A 5 -0.10 10.00 5.53
N SER A 6 1.13 10.14 5.99
CA SER A 6 1.72 9.23 6.98
C SER A 6 1.04 9.27 8.36
N HIS A 7 0.29 10.32 8.67
CA HIS A 7 -0.50 10.41 9.91
C HIS A 7 -1.99 10.13 9.71
N GLY A 8 -2.40 9.70 8.51
CA GLY A 8 -3.79 9.35 8.22
C GLY A 8 -4.73 10.55 8.16
N GLN A 9 -4.19 11.76 8.00
CA GLN A 9 -4.95 13.01 8.05
C GLN A 9 -5.60 13.31 6.70
N LEU A 10 -6.59 12.50 6.31
CA LEU A 10 -7.24 12.58 4.99
C LEU A 10 -7.73 13.99 4.63
N GLU A 11 -8.37 14.69 5.57
CA GLU A 11 -8.86 16.04 5.32
C GLU A 11 -7.74 17.06 5.11
N MET A 12 -6.59 16.89 5.78
CA MET A 12 -5.41 17.71 5.53
C MET A 12 -4.78 17.37 4.17
N VAL A 13 -4.77 16.08 3.78
CA VAL A 13 -4.30 15.65 2.45
C VAL A 13 -5.13 16.31 1.35
N LYS A 14 -6.47 16.25 1.44
CA LYS A 14 -7.39 16.94 0.51
C LYS A 14 -7.17 18.44 0.50
N TRP A 15 -7.08 19.06 1.67
CA TRP A 15 -6.86 20.51 1.76
C TRP A 15 -5.53 20.91 1.10
N LEU A 16 -4.45 20.17 1.36
CA LEU A 16 -3.15 20.41 0.71
C LEU A 16 -3.24 20.21 -0.80
N HIS A 17 -3.98 19.22 -1.28
CA HIS A 17 -4.18 19.02 -2.72
C HIS A 17 -4.86 20.21 -3.39
N ASP A 18 -5.93 20.73 -2.78
CA ASP A 18 -6.73 21.82 -3.38
C ASP A 18 -6.06 23.20 -3.24
N ASN A 19 -5.22 23.40 -2.22
CA ASN A 19 -4.73 24.74 -1.83
C ASN A 19 -3.22 24.93 -2.00
N ARG A 20 -2.48 23.88 -2.35
CA ARG A 20 -1.02 23.90 -2.50
C ARG A 20 -0.58 23.29 -3.83
N THR A 21 0.59 23.68 -4.31
CA THR A 21 1.15 23.26 -5.62
C THR A 21 2.38 22.38 -5.49
N GLU A 22 2.91 22.23 -4.27
CA GLU A 22 4.11 21.49 -3.93
C GLU A 22 3.95 19.97 -4.17
N GLY A 23 2.71 19.46 -4.11
CA GLY A 23 2.40 18.06 -4.36
C GLY A 23 2.81 17.11 -3.23
N CYS A 24 3.04 15.85 -3.60
CA CYS A 24 3.55 14.78 -2.74
C CYS A 24 4.65 14.00 -3.46
N THR A 25 5.28 13.08 -2.76
CA THR A 25 6.15 12.06 -3.35
C THR A 25 5.51 10.67 -3.21
N VAL A 26 6.19 9.62 -3.69
CA VAL A 26 5.77 8.23 -3.47
C VAL A 26 5.68 7.87 -1.98
N GLU A 27 6.42 8.58 -1.12
CA GLU A 27 6.42 8.38 0.33
C GLU A 27 5.03 8.60 0.94
N ALA A 28 4.18 9.43 0.32
CA ALA A 28 2.82 9.66 0.80
C ALA A 28 2.00 8.37 0.83
N MET A 29 2.02 7.57 -0.25
CA MET A 29 1.28 6.32 -0.31
C MET A 29 2.03 5.20 0.42
N ASP A 30 3.36 5.14 0.32
CA ASP A 30 4.17 4.14 1.01
C ASP A 30 3.98 4.22 2.53
N TRP A 31 4.07 5.41 3.12
CA TRP A 31 3.91 5.59 4.57
C TRP A 31 2.46 5.50 5.04
N ALA A 32 1.49 5.94 4.22
CA ALA A 32 0.08 5.70 4.52
C ALA A 32 -0.23 4.20 4.57
N ALA A 33 0.33 3.43 3.64
CA ALA A 33 0.14 1.99 3.58
C ALA A 33 0.86 1.25 4.72
N GLU A 34 2.12 1.61 5.00
CA GLU A 34 2.89 1.10 6.14
C GLU A 34 2.13 1.21 7.46
N ARG A 35 1.34 2.28 7.62
CA ARG A 35 0.62 2.63 8.85
C ARG A 35 -0.88 2.29 8.82
N GLY A 36 -1.35 1.63 7.76
CA GLY A 36 -2.73 1.16 7.66
C GLY A 36 -3.77 2.26 7.44
N HIS A 37 -3.36 3.41 6.89
CA HIS A 37 -4.27 4.53 6.59
C HIS A 37 -5.00 4.31 5.27
N PHE A 38 -5.90 3.32 5.25
CA PHE A 38 -6.53 2.82 4.04
C PHE A 38 -7.23 3.91 3.20
N GLU A 39 -8.03 4.77 3.84
CA GLU A 39 -8.73 5.85 3.14
C GLU A 39 -7.77 6.86 2.49
N VAL A 40 -6.60 7.09 3.09
CA VAL A 40 -5.56 7.94 2.49
C VAL A 40 -4.93 7.26 1.28
N VAL A 41 -4.63 5.96 1.35
CA VAL A 41 -4.08 5.18 0.23
C VAL A 41 -5.02 5.24 -0.97
N LYS A 42 -6.31 4.97 -0.75
CA LYS A 42 -7.33 5.00 -1.80
C LYS A 42 -7.45 6.39 -2.41
N TRP A 43 -7.55 7.42 -1.58
CA TRP A 43 -7.67 8.79 -2.05
C TRP A 43 -6.45 9.24 -2.86
N LEU A 44 -5.23 8.92 -2.39
CA LEU A 44 -3.99 9.22 -3.10
C LEU A 44 -3.98 8.52 -4.47
N HIS A 45 -4.37 7.26 -4.55
CA HIS A 45 -4.44 6.56 -5.83
C HIS A 45 -5.42 7.20 -6.84
N GLU A 46 -6.60 7.62 -6.37
CA GLU A 46 -7.64 8.17 -7.24
C GLU A 46 -7.31 9.60 -7.71
N ASN A 47 -6.54 10.38 -6.93
CA ASN A 47 -6.38 11.82 -7.14
C ASN A 47 -4.94 12.26 -7.44
N ARG A 48 -3.95 11.36 -7.30
CA ARG A 48 -2.52 11.63 -7.50
C ARG A 48 -1.91 10.65 -8.49
N THR A 49 -0.84 11.08 -9.14
CA THR A 49 -0.16 10.29 -10.20
C THR A 49 1.21 9.78 -9.77
N GLU A 50 1.71 10.24 -8.62
CA GLU A 50 3.01 9.86 -8.06
C GLU A 50 3.10 8.35 -7.80
N GLY A 51 1.99 7.72 -7.43
CA GLY A 51 1.92 6.28 -7.17
C GLY A 51 2.57 5.89 -5.83
N CYS A 52 3.13 4.69 -5.81
CA CYS A 52 3.84 4.11 -4.67
C CYS A 52 5.03 3.28 -5.16
N THR A 53 5.81 2.77 -4.22
CA THR A 53 6.83 1.76 -4.52
C THR A 53 6.34 0.38 -4.06
N ILE A 54 7.20 -0.64 -4.17
CA ILE A 54 6.93 -1.97 -3.59
C ILE A 54 6.83 -1.91 -2.05
N ASP A 55 7.32 -0.84 -1.43
CA ASP A 55 7.33 -0.69 0.02
C ASP A 55 5.92 -0.48 0.57
N ALA A 56 4.99 0.12 -0.18
CA ALA A 56 3.59 0.27 0.26
C ALA A 56 2.97 -1.10 0.62
N MET A 57 2.96 -2.04 -0.32
CA MET A 57 2.36 -3.36 -0.08
C MET A 57 3.22 -4.20 0.86
N THR A 58 4.55 -4.14 0.74
CA THR A 58 5.48 -4.89 1.60
C THR A 58 5.29 -4.49 3.07
N SER A 59 5.25 -3.18 3.36
CA SER A 59 5.13 -2.66 4.71
C SER A 59 3.73 -2.83 5.28
N ALA A 60 2.68 -2.59 4.49
CA ALA A 60 1.30 -2.90 4.88
C ALA A 60 1.18 -4.37 5.32
N ALA A 61 1.72 -5.30 4.50
CA ALA A 61 1.72 -6.71 4.82
C ALA A 61 2.53 -7.04 6.09
N CYS A 62 3.74 -6.50 6.22
CA CYS A 62 4.59 -6.72 7.38
C CYS A 62 3.97 -6.19 8.68
N ASN A 63 3.14 -5.15 8.62
CA ASN A 63 2.48 -4.55 9.78
C ASN A 63 1.05 -5.05 10.02
N GLY A 64 0.57 -6.02 9.23
CA GLY A 64 -0.73 -6.66 9.44
C GLY A 64 -1.92 -5.90 8.84
N HIS A 65 -1.68 -4.91 7.99
CA HIS A 65 -2.72 -4.13 7.31
C HIS A 65 -3.21 -4.89 6.07
N LEU A 66 -3.95 -5.98 6.31
CA LEU A 66 -4.42 -6.90 5.27
C LEU A 66 -5.31 -6.22 4.23
N ASP A 67 -6.21 -5.35 4.67
CA ASP A 67 -7.10 -4.55 3.84
C ASP A 67 -6.33 -3.67 2.83
N VAL A 68 -5.32 -2.97 3.33
CA VAL A 68 -4.43 -2.15 2.49
C VAL A 68 -3.63 -3.02 1.52
N ALA A 69 -3.07 -4.14 1.97
CA ALA A 69 -2.27 -5.03 1.13
C ALA A 69 -3.10 -5.68 0.01
N GLN A 70 -4.33 -6.11 0.32
CA GLN A 70 -5.29 -6.64 -0.65
C GLN A 70 -5.64 -5.59 -1.71
N TRP A 71 -6.00 -4.40 -1.25
CA TRP A 71 -6.40 -3.34 -2.15
C TRP A 71 -5.25 -2.89 -3.07
N LEU A 72 -4.03 -2.77 -2.53
CA LEU A 72 -2.83 -2.48 -3.33
C LEU A 72 -2.58 -3.58 -4.36
N HIS A 73 -2.72 -4.85 -4.00
CA HIS A 73 -2.55 -5.97 -4.94
C HIS A 73 -3.55 -5.94 -6.11
N GLU A 74 -4.79 -5.53 -5.86
CA GLU A 74 -5.84 -5.46 -6.88
C GLU A 74 -5.74 -4.20 -7.77
N ASN A 75 -5.23 -3.09 -7.23
CA ASN A 75 -5.31 -1.77 -7.89
C ASN A 75 -3.94 -1.20 -8.31
N ARG A 76 -2.82 -1.84 -7.93
CA ARG A 76 -1.45 -1.43 -8.24
C ARG A 76 -0.63 -2.57 -8.83
N SER A 77 0.33 -2.24 -9.68
CA SER A 77 1.17 -3.21 -10.40
C SER A 77 2.53 -3.45 -9.74
N GLU A 78 2.90 -2.62 -8.78
CA GLU A 78 4.20 -2.65 -8.10
C GLU A 78 4.42 -3.95 -7.32
N GLY A 79 3.35 -4.52 -6.76
CA GLY A 79 3.42 -5.73 -5.95
C GLY A 79 4.17 -5.53 -4.63
N CYS A 80 4.78 -6.60 -4.13
CA CYS A 80 5.55 -6.60 -2.88
C CYS A 80 6.88 -7.33 -3.06
N SER A 81 7.78 -7.15 -2.09
CA SER A 81 9.07 -7.84 -2.05
C SER A 81 8.91 -9.37 -2.03
N GLU A 82 9.85 -10.10 -2.64
CA GLU A 82 9.90 -11.57 -2.62
C GLU A 82 9.94 -12.14 -1.18
N HIS A 83 10.46 -11.36 -0.23
CA HIS A 83 10.60 -11.75 1.17
C HIS A 83 9.41 -11.40 2.06
N THR A 84 8.37 -10.76 1.50
CA THR A 84 7.21 -10.25 2.27
C THR A 84 6.52 -11.35 3.06
N TYR A 85 6.35 -12.55 2.47
CA TYR A 85 5.76 -13.70 3.18
C TYR A 85 6.58 -14.08 4.42
N GLN A 86 7.90 -14.25 4.29
CA GLN A 86 8.75 -14.61 5.44
C GLN A 86 8.73 -13.52 6.51
N PHE A 87 8.67 -12.25 6.14
CA PHE A 87 8.58 -11.14 7.09
C PHE A 87 7.23 -11.10 7.81
N ALA A 88 6.10 -11.29 7.10
CA ALA A 88 4.78 -11.39 7.69
C ALA A 88 4.72 -12.52 8.73
N VAL A 89 5.27 -13.70 8.40
CA VAL A 89 5.38 -14.84 9.35
C VAL A 89 6.23 -14.47 10.57
N ARG A 90 7.40 -13.86 10.39
CA ARG A 90 8.29 -13.47 11.50
C ARG A 90 7.68 -12.41 12.42
N LYS A 91 6.85 -11.52 11.87
CA LYS A 91 6.08 -10.52 12.62
C LYS A 91 4.73 -11.05 13.13
N CYS A 92 4.46 -12.34 13.00
CA CYS A 92 3.22 -13.00 13.42
C CYS A 92 1.94 -12.45 12.75
N GLN A 93 2.06 -11.87 11.56
CA GLN A 93 0.92 -11.41 10.75
C GLN A 93 0.33 -12.59 9.96
N PHE A 94 -0.25 -13.54 10.68
CA PHE A 94 -0.64 -14.84 10.10
C PHE A 94 -1.73 -14.73 9.04
N GLU A 95 -2.72 -13.84 9.21
CA GLU A 95 -3.77 -13.63 8.21
C GLU A 95 -3.20 -13.11 6.89
N VAL A 96 -2.28 -12.13 6.97
CA VAL A 96 -1.55 -11.63 5.80
C VAL A 96 -0.69 -12.71 5.18
N ALA A 97 0.03 -13.49 5.97
CA ALA A 97 0.88 -14.55 5.46
C ALA A 97 0.07 -15.63 4.70
N GLN A 98 -1.09 -16.03 5.25
CA GLN A 98 -2.00 -16.97 4.57
C GLN A 98 -2.52 -16.39 3.26
N TRP A 99 -2.92 -15.12 3.27
CA TRP A 99 -3.38 -14.44 2.06
C TRP A 99 -2.27 -14.32 1.00
N LEU A 100 -1.04 -13.98 1.40
CA LEU A 100 0.11 -13.92 0.50
C LEU A 100 0.42 -15.28 -0.12
N ASP A 101 0.38 -16.37 0.67
CA ASP A 101 0.62 -17.72 0.17
C ASP A 101 -0.46 -18.15 -0.84
N ALA A 102 -1.72 -17.83 -0.56
CA ALA A 102 -2.83 -18.09 -1.47
C ALA A 102 -2.69 -17.35 -2.81
N ASN A 103 -2.12 -16.14 -2.81
CA ASN A 103 -1.97 -15.32 -4.02
C ASN A 103 -0.61 -15.45 -4.71
N ARG A 104 0.36 -16.16 -4.11
CA ARG A 104 1.68 -16.41 -4.69
C ARG A 104 1.62 -17.31 -5.93
N TYR A 105 0.62 -18.20 -5.99
CA TYR A 105 0.45 -19.15 -7.09
C TYR A 105 -0.58 -18.69 -8.14
N SER A 106 -1.42 -17.70 -7.82
CA SER A 106 -2.48 -17.19 -8.70
C SER A 106 -1.93 -16.46 -9.93
N ASN A 107 -0.82 -15.73 -9.78
CA ASN A 107 -0.19 -14.97 -10.87
C ASN A 107 0.53 -15.83 -11.92
N ASN A 108 0.71 -17.13 -11.69
CA ASN A 108 1.33 -18.04 -12.66
C ASN A 108 0.34 -18.61 -13.70
N PHE A 109 -0.98 -18.39 -13.53
CA PHE A 109 -1.99 -18.95 -14.44
C PHE A 109 -2.67 -17.93 -15.36
N ILE A 110 -2.54 -16.62 -15.09
CA ILE A 110 -3.29 -15.59 -15.84
C ILE A 110 -2.43 -14.93 -16.96
N ASN A 111 -1.10 -15.06 -16.93
CA ASN A 111 -0.22 -14.49 -17.96
C ASN A 111 0.22 -15.50 -19.06
N ALA A 112 -0.55 -16.57 -19.29
CA ALA A 112 -0.23 -17.63 -20.25
C ALA A 112 -1.14 -17.68 -21.50
N LEU A 113 -1.86 -16.59 -21.80
CA LEU A 113 -2.63 -16.40 -23.04
C LEU A 113 -2.42 -14.98 -23.58
#